data_AF-A0A1I8QA10-F1
#
_entry.id   AF-A0A1I8QA10-F1
#
_cell.length_a   1.000
_cell.length_b   1.000
_cell.length_c   1.000
_cell.angle_alpha   90.00
_cell.angle_beta   90.00
_cell.angle_gamma   90.00
#
_symmetry.space_group_name_H-M   'P 1'
#
loop_
_entity.id
_entity.type
_entity.pdbx_description
1 polymer ?
#
loop_
_entity_poly.entity_id
_entity_poly.type
_entity_poly.pdbx_seq_one_letter_code
_entity_poly.pdbx_strand_id
1 'polypeptide(L)'
;MFSKLLYLRVRLGSFAGATIMEYENTRNMMLEKARQAKLGWIRKKPDEDSWENIKRDIKRLWERLSPGEKVFVPICAANVLVFGLWRIPSLRMPMMKYFCSNPAARAVCWPMFLSTFSHYSAFHLFANMYVLHSFSNLAVLSLGKEQFLAVYLTAGVVASLTSILYKALTVQAGLSIGASGAIMAILAYVCAQYPDTQLSILFLPMFTFSAGTAIKVIMGIDFAGCIMGWKFFDHAAHLGGAIFGLFWTYYGAELWQKRIPLLTMYHDWRKTK
;
A
#
# COMPACT_ATOMS: atom_id res chain seq x y z
N MET A 1 13.53 -8.42 -22.18
CA MET A 1 12.48 -9.47 -22.05
C MET A 1 12.18 -9.83 -20.57
N PHE A 2 13.17 -9.95 -19.69
CA PHE A 2 12.99 -10.30 -18.27
C PHE A 2 12.22 -9.27 -17.41
N SER A 3 12.40 -7.95 -17.62
CA SER A 3 11.69 -6.96 -16.78
C SER A 3 10.20 -6.82 -17.13
N LYS A 4 9.82 -7.02 -18.41
CA LYS A 4 8.41 -7.09 -18.84
C LYS A 4 7.69 -8.30 -18.23
N LEU A 5 8.37 -9.45 -18.12
CA LEU A 5 7.81 -10.67 -17.53
C LEU A 5 7.53 -10.51 -16.02
N LEU A 6 8.41 -9.83 -15.27
CA LEU A 6 8.17 -9.64 -13.83
C LEU A 6 7.22 -8.47 -13.55
N TYR A 7 7.19 -7.43 -14.37
CA TYR A 7 6.16 -6.38 -14.28
C TYR A 7 4.76 -6.95 -14.50
N LEU A 8 4.62 -7.86 -15.47
CA LEU A 8 3.39 -8.64 -15.67
C LEU A 8 3.12 -9.57 -14.46
N ARG A 9 4.14 -10.24 -13.90
CA ARG A 9 3.98 -11.13 -12.73
C ARG A 9 3.70 -10.41 -11.41
N VAL A 10 4.15 -9.17 -11.21
CA VAL A 10 3.87 -8.38 -10.00
C VAL A 10 2.50 -7.72 -10.09
N ARG A 11 2.10 -7.26 -11.29
CA ARG A 11 0.69 -6.89 -11.55
C ARG A 11 -0.21 -8.12 -11.36
N LEU A 12 0.05 -9.22 -12.05
CA LEU A 12 -0.75 -10.43 -11.89
C LEU A 12 -0.67 -10.98 -10.46
N GLY A 13 0.46 -10.87 -9.77
CA GLY A 13 0.67 -11.40 -8.43
C GLY A 13 0.00 -10.59 -7.31
N SER A 14 0.00 -9.26 -7.39
CA SER A 14 -0.70 -8.41 -6.41
C SER A 14 -2.21 -8.52 -6.57
N PHE A 15 -2.71 -8.49 -7.81
CA PHE A 15 -4.12 -8.68 -8.10
C PHE A 15 -4.58 -10.12 -7.81
N ALA A 16 -3.81 -11.14 -8.21
CA ALA A 16 -4.13 -12.54 -7.89
C ALA A 16 -4.04 -12.81 -6.39
N GLY A 17 -3.00 -12.32 -5.73
CA GLY A 17 -2.84 -12.45 -4.28
C GLY A 17 -3.98 -11.78 -3.52
N ALA A 18 -4.36 -10.56 -3.92
CA ALA A 18 -5.50 -9.87 -3.34
C ALA A 18 -6.83 -10.61 -3.60
N THR A 19 -7.01 -11.18 -4.80
CA THR A 19 -8.19 -12.00 -5.14
C THR A 19 -8.27 -13.27 -4.30
N ILE A 20 -7.15 -13.98 -4.13
CA ILE A 20 -7.07 -15.18 -3.30
C ILE A 20 -7.31 -14.83 -1.83
N MET A 21 -6.76 -13.70 -1.37
CA MET A 21 -6.97 -13.21 -0.01
C MET A 21 -8.44 -12.85 0.23
N GLU A 22 -9.09 -12.17 -0.72
CA GLU A 22 -10.53 -11.84 -0.70
C GLU A 22 -11.38 -13.12 -0.59
N TYR A 23 -11.04 -14.13 -1.39
CA TYR A 23 -11.68 -15.44 -1.37
C TYR A 23 -11.57 -16.12 0.00
N GLU A 24 -10.35 -16.28 0.52
CA GLU A 24 -10.11 -16.99 1.78
C GLU A 24 -10.71 -16.22 2.96
N ASN A 25 -10.65 -14.88 2.96
CA ASN A 25 -11.32 -14.04 3.95
C ASN A 25 -12.84 -14.29 3.95
N THR A 26 -13.46 -14.28 2.77
CA THR A 26 -14.91 -14.50 2.62
C THR A 26 -15.30 -15.92 3.03
N ARG A 27 -14.55 -16.93 2.58
CA ARG A 27 -14.78 -18.33 2.93
C ARG A 27 -14.64 -18.57 4.43
N ASN A 28 -13.59 -18.06 5.06
CA ASN A 28 -13.37 -18.21 6.50
C ASN A 28 -14.49 -17.57 7.30
N MET A 29 -14.93 -16.36 6.91
CA MET A 29 -16.09 -15.70 7.52
C MET A 29 -17.38 -16.56 7.39
N MET A 30 -17.65 -17.12 6.21
CA MET A 30 -18.82 -17.99 6.01
C MET A 30 -18.74 -19.27 6.86
N LEU A 31 -17.58 -19.90 6.94
CA LEU A 31 -17.36 -21.09 7.78
C LEU A 31 -17.49 -20.77 9.27
N GLU A 32 -17.01 -19.61 9.72
CA GLU A 32 -17.14 -19.18 11.11
C GLU A 32 -18.60 -18.93 11.48
N LYS A 33 -19.35 -18.23 10.63
CA LYS A 33 -20.81 -18.03 10.80
C LYS A 33 -21.57 -19.34 10.79
N ALA A 34 -21.25 -20.26 9.87
CA ALA A 34 -21.87 -21.58 9.80
C ALA A 34 -21.56 -22.43 11.05
N ARG A 35 -20.32 -22.40 11.56
CA ARG A 35 -19.95 -23.06 12.82
C ARG A 35 -20.70 -22.45 14.00
N GLN A 36 -20.76 -21.12 14.10
CA GLN A 36 -21.50 -20.44 15.18
C GLN A 36 -22.98 -20.79 15.15
N ALA A 37 -23.60 -20.83 13.97
CA ALA A 37 -24.99 -21.25 13.81
C ALA A 37 -25.21 -22.73 14.21
N LYS A 38 -24.23 -23.61 13.94
CA LYS A 38 -24.31 -25.05 14.26
C LYS A 38 -23.99 -25.38 15.72
N LEU A 39 -23.14 -24.59 16.38
CA LEU A 39 -22.64 -24.83 17.75
C LEU A 39 -23.28 -23.89 18.78
N GLY A 40 -24.50 -23.41 18.53
CA GLY A 40 -25.16 -22.34 19.29
C GLY A 40 -25.29 -22.52 20.81
N TRP A 41 -24.90 -23.66 21.40
CA TRP A 41 -25.15 -23.96 22.82
C TRP A 41 -24.06 -24.73 23.57
N ILE A 42 -22.80 -24.72 23.13
CA ILE A 42 -21.70 -25.28 23.94
C ILE A 42 -20.55 -24.28 24.04
N ARG A 43 -20.62 -23.42 25.07
CA ARG A 43 -19.52 -22.53 25.45
C ARG A 43 -18.88 -23.06 26.72
N LYS A 44 -17.88 -23.93 26.58
CA LYS A 44 -16.97 -24.25 27.69
C LYS A 44 -16.21 -22.97 28.06
N LYS A 45 -16.22 -22.59 29.34
CA LYS A 45 -15.29 -21.58 29.86
C LYS A 45 -13.86 -22.11 29.61
N PRO A 46 -13.02 -21.42 28.85
CA PRO A 46 -11.61 -21.76 28.81
C PRO A 46 -11.00 -21.47 30.17
N ASP A 47 -10.06 -22.31 30.58
CA ASP A 47 -9.28 -22.11 31.80
C ASP A 47 -8.55 -20.75 31.72
N GLU A 48 -8.46 -20.04 32.84
CA GLU A 48 -7.89 -18.67 32.91
C GLU A 48 -6.37 -18.68 32.76
N ASP A 49 -5.90 -18.92 31.54
CA ASP A 49 -4.48 -18.79 31.20
C ASP A 49 -4.16 -17.35 30.74
N SER A 50 -3.03 -16.82 31.21
CA SER A 50 -2.53 -15.47 30.87
C SER A 50 -2.41 -15.29 29.35
N TRP A 51 -2.07 -16.35 28.62
CA TRP A 51 -1.94 -16.31 27.16
C TRP A 51 -3.28 -16.15 26.45
N GLU A 52 -4.34 -16.79 26.93
CA GLU A 52 -5.69 -16.65 26.37
C GLU A 52 -6.27 -15.27 26.63
N ASN A 53 -5.92 -14.65 27.77
CA ASN A 53 -6.26 -13.25 28.04
C ASN A 53 -5.59 -12.31 27.03
N ILE A 54 -4.28 -12.47 26.77
CA ILE A 54 -3.54 -11.68 25.77
C ILE A 54 -4.16 -11.83 24.37
N LYS A 55 -4.44 -13.05 23.93
CA LYS A 55 -5.09 -13.28 22.62
C LYS A 55 -6.45 -12.59 22.53
N ARG A 56 -7.26 -12.68 23.59
CA ARG A 56 -8.58 -12.05 23.64
C ARG A 56 -8.48 -10.53 23.57
N ASP A 57 -7.50 -9.94 24.24
CA ASP A 57 -7.30 -8.50 24.25
C ASP A 57 -6.76 -7.99 22.90
N ILE A 58 -5.83 -8.72 22.27
CA ILE A 58 -5.40 -8.44 20.89
C ILE A 58 -6.59 -8.51 19.94
N LYS A 59 -7.43 -9.54 20.06
CA LYS A 59 -8.63 -9.68 19.23
C LYS A 59 -9.60 -8.53 19.43
N ARG A 60 -9.85 -8.12 20.68
CA ARG A 60 -10.71 -6.96 21.01
C ARG A 60 -10.16 -5.66 20.43
N LEU A 61 -8.84 -5.43 20.53
CA LEU A 61 -8.18 -4.27 19.95
C LEU A 61 -8.34 -4.28 18.42
N TRP A 62 -8.08 -5.42 17.79
CA TRP A 62 -8.24 -5.59 16.35
C TRP A 62 -9.68 -5.35 15.88
N GLU A 63 -10.67 -5.85 16.61
CA GLU A 63 -12.08 -5.69 16.28
C GLU A 63 -12.51 -4.22 16.29
N ARG A 64 -11.98 -3.42 17.21
CA ARG A 64 -12.25 -1.97 17.35
C ARG A 64 -11.70 -1.13 16.20
N LEU A 65 -10.69 -1.62 15.48
CA LEU A 65 -10.09 -0.89 14.37
C LEU A 65 -11.11 -0.68 13.23
N SER A 66 -11.10 0.52 12.66
CA SER A 66 -11.81 0.85 11.42
C SER A 66 -11.34 -0.06 10.25
N PRO A 67 -12.13 -0.17 9.17
CA PRO A 67 -11.71 -0.90 7.98
C PRO A 67 -10.36 -0.43 7.43
N GLY A 68 -10.11 0.89 7.45
CA GLY A 68 -8.83 1.49 7.06
C GLY A 68 -7.67 1.07 7.97
N GLU A 69 -7.85 1.17 9.28
CA GLU A 69 -6.82 0.81 10.27
C GLU A 69 -6.43 -0.67 10.17
N LYS A 70 -7.39 -1.56 9.87
CA LYS A 70 -7.13 -2.99 9.66
C LYS A 70 -6.19 -3.27 8.48
N VAL A 71 -6.06 -2.35 7.53
CA VAL A 71 -5.10 -2.44 6.41
C VAL A 71 -3.84 -1.63 6.70
N PHE A 72 -3.99 -0.45 7.31
CA PHE A 72 -2.89 0.42 7.68
C PHE A 72 -1.93 -0.21 8.70
N VAL A 73 -2.45 -0.82 9.78
CA VAL A 73 -1.62 -1.33 10.88
C VAL A 73 -0.59 -2.36 10.39
N PRO A 74 -0.96 -3.38 9.57
CA PRO A 74 0.02 -4.29 8.99
C PRO A 74 1.08 -3.60 8.11
N ILE A 75 0.68 -2.62 7.29
CA ILE A 75 1.61 -1.86 6.43
C ILE A 75 2.58 -1.05 7.30
N CYS A 76 2.07 -0.36 8.33
CA CYS A 76 2.87 0.41 9.27
C CYS A 76 3.86 -0.49 10.02
N ALA A 77 3.40 -1.63 10.53
CA ALA A 77 4.26 -2.60 11.21
C ALA A 77 5.40 -3.10 10.30
N ALA A 78 5.10 -3.42 9.03
CA ALA A 78 6.12 -3.81 8.06
C ALA A 78 7.14 -2.69 7.81
N ASN A 79 6.70 -1.44 7.67
CA ASN A 79 7.58 -0.29 7.50
C ASN A 79 8.47 -0.04 8.72
N VAL A 80 7.91 -0.13 9.93
CA VAL A 80 8.66 -0.01 11.19
C VAL A 80 9.70 -1.12 11.32
N LEU A 81 9.33 -2.36 10.97
CA LEU A 81 10.27 -3.49 10.96
C LEU A 81 11.41 -3.26 9.98
N VAL A 82 11.12 -2.89 8.73
CA VAL A 82 12.15 -2.59 7.72
C VAL A 82 13.03 -1.42 8.14
N PHE A 83 12.45 -0.39 8.77
CA PHE A 83 13.21 0.72 9.35
C PHE A 83 14.14 0.27 10.49
N GLY A 84 13.71 -0.69 11.32
CA GLY A 84 14.55 -1.34 12.32
C GLY A 84 15.70 -2.14 11.71
N LEU A 85 15.44 -2.89 10.64
CA LEU A 85 16.47 -3.65 9.91
C LEU A 85 17.58 -2.73 9.34
N TRP A 86 17.24 -1.52 8.91
CA TRP A 86 18.21 -0.50 8.50
C TRP A 86 19.20 -0.10 9.60
N ARG A 87 18.87 -0.33 10.89
CA ARG A 87 19.74 0.00 12.03
C ARG A 87 20.75 -1.07 12.36
N ILE A 88 20.61 -2.28 11.79
CA ILE A 88 21.51 -3.39 12.03
C ILE A 88 22.72 -3.28 11.06
N PRO A 89 23.96 -3.04 11.54
CA PRO A 89 25.11 -2.80 10.67
C PRO A 89 25.39 -3.93 9.67
N SER A 90 25.21 -5.19 10.10
CA SER A 90 25.43 -6.38 9.25
C SER A 90 24.43 -6.49 8.09
N LEU A 91 23.26 -5.85 8.20
CA LEU A 91 22.23 -5.88 7.16
C LEU A 91 22.34 -4.75 6.15
N ARG A 92 23.23 -3.76 6.34
CA ARG A 92 23.32 -2.58 5.46
C ARG A 92 23.47 -2.93 3.98
N MET A 93 24.34 -3.89 3.64
CA MET A 93 24.56 -4.29 2.24
C MET A 93 23.35 -4.99 1.62
N PRO A 94 22.74 -6.00 2.27
CA PRO A 94 21.44 -6.54 1.85
C PRO A 94 20.34 -5.47 1.68
N MET A 95 20.23 -4.55 2.64
CA MET A 95 19.22 -3.48 2.59
C MET A 95 19.45 -2.55 1.39
N MET A 96 20.68 -2.10 1.16
CA MET A 96 20.99 -1.29 -0.03
C MET A 96 20.72 -2.02 -1.36
N LYS A 97 20.90 -3.34 -1.39
CA LYS A 97 20.70 -4.15 -2.60
C LYS A 97 19.24 -4.44 -2.90
N TYR A 98 18.44 -4.74 -1.87
CA TYR A 98 17.07 -5.23 -2.03
C TYR A 98 16.00 -4.21 -1.66
N PHE A 99 16.32 -3.20 -0.86
CA PHE A 99 15.37 -2.24 -0.29
C PHE A 99 15.61 -0.80 -0.78
N CYS A 100 16.58 -0.59 -1.68
CA CYS A 100 16.78 0.68 -2.38
C CYS A 100 16.71 0.46 -3.89
N SER A 101 15.85 1.22 -4.57
CA SER A 101 15.76 1.16 -6.03
C SER A 101 16.80 2.10 -6.65
N ASN A 102 17.71 1.54 -7.46
CA ASN A 102 18.80 2.27 -8.11
C ASN A 102 18.77 1.98 -9.63
N PRO A 103 18.74 3.01 -10.50
CA PRO A 103 18.85 2.83 -11.94
C PRO A 103 20.08 2.02 -12.39
N ALA A 104 21.18 2.10 -11.65
CA ALA A 104 22.44 1.42 -11.98
C ALA A 104 22.54 -0.02 -11.43
N ALA A 105 21.56 -0.49 -10.64
CA ALA A 105 21.62 -1.82 -10.04
C ALA A 105 21.23 -2.92 -11.05
N ARG A 106 21.96 -4.05 -11.03
CA ARG A 106 21.66 -5.23 -11.87
C ARG A 106 20.30 -5.87 -11.54
N ALA A 107 19.85 -5.77 -10.30
CA ALA A 107 18.55 -6.25 -9.85
C ALA A 107 17.57 -5.08 -9.78
N VAL A 108 16.69 -4.96 -10.79
CA VAL A 108 15.78 -3.81 -10.87
C VAL A 108 14.45 -4.11 -10.17
N CYS A 109 13.95 -5.35 -10.24
CA CYS A 109 12.53 -5.59 -9.95
C CYS A 109 12.18 -5.79 -8.46
N TRP A 110 12.96 -6.57 -7.70
CA TRP A 110 12.70 -6.73 -6.26
C TRP A 110 12.85 -5.40 -5.49
N PRO A 111 13.88 -4.58 -5.78
CA PRO A 111 14.00 -3.28 -5.13
C PRO A 111 12.87 -2.30 -5.44
N MET A 112 12.26 -2.36 -6.62
CA MET A 112 11.08 -1.54 -6.91
C MET A 112 9.88 -1.85 -6.00
N PHE A 113 9.74 -3.10 -5.57
CA PHE A 113 8.69 -3.48 -4.64
C PHE A 113 9.07 -3.16 -3.19
N LEU A 114 10.22 -3.68 -2.75
CA LEU A 114 10.67 -3.61 -1.36
C LEU A 114 11.07 -2.19 -0.91
N SER A 115 11.51 -1.33 -1.84
CA SER A 115 11.82 0.08 -1.52
C SER A 115 10.61 0.87 -1.04
N THR A 116 9.38 0.45 -1.38
CA THR A 116 8.13 1.01 -0.85
C THR A 116 8.07 0.93 0.68
N PHE A 117 8.80 0.00 1.30
CA PHE A 117 8.83 -0.17 2.75
C PHE A 117 10.02 0.50 3.45
N SER A 118 10.91 1.16 2.70
CA SER A 118 12.19 1.68 3.22
C SER A 118 12.19 3.17 3.44
N HIS A 119 12.72 3.59 4.60
CA HIS A 119 12.74 4.99 5.00
C HIS A 119 14.12 5.34 5.56
N TYR A 120 14.71 6.45 5.09
CA TYR A 120 16.04 6.88 5.53
C TYR A 120 16.06 7.60 6.89
N SER A 121 14.94 8.21 7.30
CA SER A 121 14.84 8.96 8.55
C SER A 121 13.52 8.67 9.28
N ALA A 122 13.52 8.90 10.59
CA ALA A 122 12.32 8.71 11.42
C ALA A 122 11.20 9.69 11.02
N PHE A 123 11.56 10.93 10.69
CA PHE A 123 10.59 11.91 10.19
C PHE A 123 9.99 11.48 8.85
N HIS A 124 10.80 10.94 7.93
CA HIS A 124 10.28 10.43 6.66
C HIS A 124 9.30 9.27 6.89
N LEU A 125 9.61 8.32 7.79
CA LEU A 125 8.68 7.25 8.15
C LEU A 125 7.40 7.79 8.77
N PHE A 126 7.51 8.70 9.75
CA PHE A 126 6.37 9.30 10.43
C PHE A 126 5.45 10.02 9.45
N ALA A 127 5.98 10.89 8.59
CA ALA A 127 5.20 11.63 7.61
C ALA A 127 4.44 10.70 6.66
N ASN A 128 5.10 9.65 6.14
CA ASN A 128 4.45 8.67 5.27
C ASN A 128 3.33 7.92 5.99
N MET A 129 3.59 7.41 7.20
CA MET A 129 2.58 6.66 7.94
C MET A 129 1.42 7.56 8.38
N TYR A 130 1.69 8.82 8.72
CA TYR A 130 0.66 9.80 9.05
C TYR A 130 -0.28 10.07 7.87
N VAL A 131 0.28 10.36 6.68
CA VAL A 131 -0.54 10.59 5.49
C VAL A 131 -1.29 9.31 5.11
N LEU A 132 -0.62 8.16 5.09
CA LEU A 132 -1.28 6.89 4.78
C LEU A 132 -2.45 6.63 5.73
N HIS A 133 -2.26 6.74 7.04
CA HIS A 133 -3.32 6.55 8.04
C HIS A 133 -4.52 7.45 7.79
N SER A 134 -4.26 8.74 7.52
CA SER A 134 -5.30 9.77 7.33
C SER A 134 -6.24 9.46 6.16
N PHE A 135 -5.73 8.86 5.09
CA PHE A 135 -6.52 8.52 3.90
C PHE A 135 -6.92 7.04 3.82
N SER A 136 -6.37 6.17 4.67
CA SER A 136 -6.60 4.73 4.61
C SER A 136 -8.06 4.36 4.77
N ASN A 137 -8.78 4.98 5.72
CA ASN A 137 -10.17 4.62 5.96
C ASN A 137 -11.07 4.99 4.78
N LEU A 138 -10.97 6.22 4.27
CA LEU A 138 -11.77 6.64 3.12
C LEU A 138 -11.44 5.81 1.86
N ALA A 139 -10.15 5.55 1.62
CA ALA A 139 -9.73 4.72 0.49
C ALA A 139 -10.22 3.28 0.59
N VAL A 140 -10.14 2.64 1.77
CA VAL A 140 -10.61 1.27 1.99
C VAL A 140 -12.13 1.17 1.94
N LEU A 141 -12.87 2.19 2.38
CA LEU A 141 -14.33 2.21 2.23
C LEU A 141 -14.76 2.29 0.77
N SER A 142 -13.98 2.97 -0.08
CA SER A 142 -14.25 3.09 -1.52
C SER A 142 -13.81 1.85 -2.31
N LEU A 143 -12.61 1.31 -2.03
CA LEU A 143 -12.00 0.22 -2.80
C LEU A 143 -12.28 -1.17 -2.22
N GLY A 144 -12.54 -1.27 -0.91
CA GLY A 144 -12.35 -2.52 -0.18
C GLY A 144 -10.87 -2.77 0.17
N LYS A 145 -10.63 -3.68 1.12
CA LYS A 145 -9.31 -3.89 1.72
C LYS A 145 -8.33 -4.51 0.71
N GLU A 146 -8.81 -5.48 -0.05
CA GLU A 146 -8.02 -6.26 -0.99
C GLU A 146 -7.63 -5.42 -2.22
N GLN A 147 -8.58 -4.66 -2.78
CA GLN A 147 -8.30 -3.75 -3.88
C GLN A 147 -7.37 -2.62 -3.42
N PHE A 148 -7.58 -2.06 -2.23
CA PHE A 148 -6.65 -1.07 -1.66
C PHE A 148 -5.22 -1.60 -1.62
N LEU A 149 -5.02 -2.82 -1.11
CA LEU A 149 -3.68 -3.40 -1.01
C LEU A 149 -3.07 -3.66 -2.39
N ALA A 150 -3.85 -4.16 -3.35
CA ALA A 150 -3.40 -4.36 -4.72
C ALA A 150 -2.97 -3.04 -5.38
N VAL A 151 -3.77 -1.98 -5.21
CA VAL A 151 -3.47 -0.64 -5.72
C VAL A 151 -2.22 -0.08 -5.06
N TYR A 152 -2.12 -0.11 -3.74
CA TYR A 152 -0.97 0.41 -2.98
C TYR A 152 0.34 -0.26 -3.40
N LEU A 153 0.37 -1.60 -3.47
CA LEU A 153 1.57 -2.35 -3.84
C LEU A 153 1.94 -2.15 -5.31
N THR A 154 0.95 -2.12 -6.21
CA THR A 154 1.20 -1.85 -7.63
C THR A 154 1.72 -0.43 -7.84
N ALA A 155 1.13 0.54 -7.13
CA ALA A 155 1.54 1.94 -7.17
C ALA A 155 2.99 2.13 -6.73
N GLY A 156 3.44 1.45 -5.66
CA GLY A 156 4.84 1.50 -5.23
C GLY A 156 5.83 1.06 -6.31
N VAL A 157 5.47 0.00 -7.05
CA VAL A 157 6.27 -0.51 -8.17
C VAL A 157 6.24 0.45 -9.37
N VAL A 158 5.08 1.02 -9.70
CA VAL A 158 4.93 2.02 -10.77
C VAL A 158 5.72 3.28 -10.45
N ALA A 159 5.60 3.80 -9.23
CA ALA A 159 6.34 4.96 -8.76
C ALA A 159 7.86 4.73 -8.82
N SER A 160 8.33 3.57 -8.35
CA SER A 160 9.74 3.19 -8.46
C SER A 160 10.21 3.11 -9.91
N LEU A 161 9.37 2.61 -10.83
CA LEU A 161 9.68 2.57 -12.26
C LEU A 161 9.83 3.98 -12.83
N THR A 162 8.89 4.86 -12.53
CA THR A 162 8.90 6.25 -13.00
C THR A 162 10.12 6.99 -12.48
N SER A 163 10.49 6.79 -11.21
CA SER A 163 11.73 7.34 -10.64
C SER A 163 12.98 6.83 -11.36
N ILE A 164 13.07 5.51 -11.59
CA ILE A 164 14.21 4.92 -12.30
C ILE A 164 14.32 5.51 -13.70
N LEU A 165 13.21 5.56 -14.44
CA LEU A 165 13.20 6.07 -15.80
C LEU A 165 13.60 7.54 -15.85
N TYR A 166 13.03 8.37 -14.97
CA TYR A 166 13.39 9.79 -14.89
C TYR A 166 14.89 9.97 -14.60
N LYS A 167 15.41 9.31 -13.56
CA LYS A 167 16.83 9.40 -13.17
C LYS A 167 17.77 8.90 -14.26
N ALA A 168 17.37 7.86 -15.01
CA ALA A 168 18.13 7.37 -16.16
C ALA A 168 18.15 8.38 -17.32
N LEU A 169 17.03 9.05 -17.59
CA LEU A 169 16.90 10.05 -18.66
C LEU A 169 17.60 11.38 -18.32
N THR A 170 17.60 11.78 -17.05
CA THR A 170 18.21 13.04 -16.57
C THR A 170 19.62 12.87 -16.03
N VAL A 171 20.17 11.65 -16.08
CA VAL A 171 21.51 11.30 -15.56
C VAL A 171 21.67 11.72 -14.09
N GLN A 172 20.64 11.49 -13.29
CA GLN A 172 20.62 11.86 -11.88
C GLN A 172 21.00 10.67 -11.00
N ALA A 173 22.03 10.86 -10.17
CA ALA A 173 22.37 9.91 -9.12
C ALA A 173 21.38 10.02 -7.95
N GLY A 174 20.98 8.89 -7.38
CA GLY A 174 20.15 8.85 -6.17
C GLY A 174 19.30 7.59 -6.07
N LEU A 175 19.15 7.09 -4.84
CA LEU A 175 18.29 5.95 -4.54
C LEU A 175 16.84 6.40 -4.43
N SER A 176 15.92 5.60 -4.96
CA SER A 176 14.49 5.74 -4.66
C SER A 176 14.13 4.83 -3.50
N ILE A 177 13.61 5.42 -2.43
CA ILE A 177 13.16 4.76 -1.20
C ILE A 177 11.95 5.50 -0.64
N GLY A 178 10.97 4.76 -0.14
CA GLY A 178 9.82 5.33 0.58
C GLY A 178 8.49 4.82 0.08
N ALA A 179 7.51 4.86 0.97
CA ALA A 179 6.11 4.58 0.66
C ALA A 179 5.44 5.69 -0.15
N SER A 180 6.09 6.86 -0.28
CA SER A 180 5.45 8.10 -0.73
C SER A 180 4.84 7.99 -2.12
N GLY A 181 5.47 7.29 -3.07
CA GLY A 181 4.87 7.04 -4.38
C GLY A 181 3.57 6.23 -4.33
N ALA A 182 3.51 5.20 -3.48
CA ALA A 182 2.28 4.42 -3.27
C ALA A 182 1.19 5.26 -2.57
N ILE A 183 1.59 6.06 -1.58
CA ILE A 183 0.71 6.99 -0.88
C ILE A 183 0.15 8.05 -1.83
N MET A 184 0.97 8.57 -2.73
CA MET A 184 0.55 9.54 -3.75
C MET A 184 -0.52 8.96 -4.69
N ALA A 185 -0.48 7.66 -4.98
CA ALA A 185 -1.55 7.01 -5.74
C ALA A 185 -2.87 6.93 -4.96
N ILE A 186 -2.82 6.55 -3.68
CA ILE A 186 -4.00 6.52 -2.82
C ILE A 186 -4.58 7.92 -2.64
N LEU A 187 -3.72 8.92 -2.41
CA LEU A 187 -4.11 10.31 -2.28
C LEU A 187 -4.76 10.82 -3.56
N ALA A 188 -4.14 10.59 -4.73
CA ALA A 188 -4.70 10.99 -6.01
C ALA A 188 -6.06 10.34 -6.29
N TYR A 189 -6.19 9.03 -6.01
CA TYR A 189 -7.45 8.31 -6.15
C TYR A 189 -8.56 8.92 -5.27
N VAL A 190 -8.28 9.10 -3.97
CA VAL A 190 -9.27 9.65 -3.03
C VAL A 190 -9.64 11.09 -3.37
N CYS A 191 -8.65 11.94 -3.66
CA CYS A 191 -8.89 13.34 -4.01
C CYS A 191 -9.64 13.50 -5.35
N ALA A 192 -9.44 12.59 -6.30
CA ALA A 192 -10.21 12.60 -7.55
C ALA A 192 -11.65 12.09 -7.35
N GLN A 193 -11.85 11.11 -6.47
CA GLN A 193 -13.17 10.54 -6.18
C GLN A 193 -14.03 11.47 -5.32
N TYR A 194 -13.41 12.24 -4.41
CA TYR A 194 -14.10 13.12 -3.46
C TYR A 194 -13.50 14.55 -3.48
N PRO A 195 -13.54 15.27 -4.61
CA PRO A 195 -12.79 16.50 -4.82
C PRO A 195 -13.20 17.65 -3.88
N ASP A 196 -14.45 17.68 -3.44
CA ASP A 196 -15.00 18.73 -2.58
C ASP A 196 -14.74 18.50 -1.08
N THR A 197 -14.17 17.35 -0.71
CA THR A 197 -13.81 17.04 0.68
C THR A 197 -12.83 18.09 1.19
N GLN A 198 -13.17 18.73 2.31
CA GLN A 198 -12.30 19.71 2.95
C GLN A 198 -11.21 19.00 3.75
N LEU A 199 -9.95 19.25 3.37
CA LEU A 199 -8.77 18.79 4.08
C LEU A 199 -8.21 19.94 4.91
N SER A 200 -7.76 19.63 6.12
CA SER A 200 -7.06 20.60 6.98
C SER A 200 -5.55 20.41 6.90
N ILE A 201 -4.81 21.50 7.05
CA ILE A 201 -3.36 21.44 7.26
C ILE A 201 -3.07 20.85 8.64
N LEU A 202 -2.10 19.93 8.72
CA LEU A 202 -1.63 19.38 10.00
C LEU A 202 -1.18 20.52 10.94
N PHE A 203 -1.71 20.54 12.17
CA PHE A 203 -1.54 21.59 13.19
C PHE A 203 -2.17 22.96 12.91
N LEU A 204 -2.88 23.12 11.79
CA LEU A 204 -3.56 24.36 11.42
C LEU A 204 -5.01 24.05 10.95
N PRO A 205 -5.87 23.49 11.83
CA PRO A 205 -7.19 22.98 11.45
C PRO A 205 -8.15 24.06 10.93
N MET A 206 -7.86 25.33 11.24
CA MET A 206 -8.65 26.49 10.81
C MET A 206 -8.53 26.77 9.30
N PHE A 207 -7.46 26.27 8.66
CA PHE A 207 -7.24 26.43 7.22
C PHE A 207 -7.59 25.14 6.51
N THR A 208 -8.70 25.17 5.78
CA THR A 208 -9.16 24.05 4.95
C THR A 208 -9.09 24.39 3.47
N PHE A 209 -8.88 23.36 2.66
CA PHE A 209 -8.89 23.45 1.20
C PHE A 209 -9.51 22.19 0.63
N SER A 210 -10.04 22.28 -0.58
CA SER A 210 -10.65 21.12 -1.23
C SER A 210 -9.59 20.09 -1.63
N ALA A 211 -9.91 18.80 -1.48
CA ALA A 211 -9.05 17.68 -1.85
C ALA A 211 -8.63 17.75 -3.33
N GLY A 212 -9.52 18.20 -4.22
CA GLY A 212 -9.22 18.45 -5.62
C GLY A 212 -8.17 19.55 -5.83
N THR A 213 -8.14 20.58 -4.99
CA THR A 213 -7.08 21.61 -5.03
C THR A 213 -5.76 21.06 -4.48
N ALA A 214 -5.82 20.29 -3.40
CA ALA A 214 -4.67 19.64 -2.78
C ALA A 214 -3.85 18.85 -3.81
N ILE A 215 -4.51 17.95 -4.54
CA ILE A 215 -3.80 17.05 -5.46
C ILE A 215 -3.22 17.82 -6.65
N LYS A 216 -3.90 18.85 -7.16
CA LYS A 216 -3.39 19.71 -8.24
C LYS A 216 -2.13 20.45 -7.81
N VAL A 217 -2.13 21.02 -6.60
CA VAL A 217 -0.98 21.75 -6.05
C VAL A 217 0.19 20.80 -5.83
N ILE A 218 -0.03 19.65 -5.18
CA ILE A 218 1.05 18.68 -4.92
C ILE A 218 1.66 18.18 -6.24
N MET A 219 0.84 17.77 -7.21
CA MET A 219 1.32 17.34 -8.52
C MET A 219 2.04 18.48 -9.27
N GLY A 220 1.56 19.71 -9.16
CA GLY A 220 2.23 20.88 -9.74
C GLY A 220 3.62 21.11 -9.15
N ILE A 221 3.76 20.97 -7.83
CA ILE A 221 5.05 21.06 -7.13
C ILE A 221 5.99 19.94 -7.56
N ASP A 222 5.52 18.69 -7.64
CA ASP A 222 6.37 17.58 -8.10
C ASP A 222 6.76 17.72 -9.58
N PHE A 223 5.87 18.25 -10.43
CA PHE A 223 6.17 18.54 -11.82
C PHE A 223 7.24 19.62 -11.95
N ALA A 224 7.10 20.73 -11.21
CA ALA A 224 8.13 21.77 -11.14
C ALA A 224 9.45 21.19 -10.60
N GLY A 225 9.40 20.35 -9.57
CA GLY A 225 10.57 19.67 -9.02
C GLY A 225 11.30 18.79 -10.03
N CYS A 226 10.56 18.10 -10.91
CA CYS A 226 11.14 17.33 -12.02
C CYS A 226 11.78 18.23 -13.09
N ILE A 227 11.19 19.38 -13.41
CA ILE A 227 11.74 20.31 -14.41
C ILE A 227 12.98 21.03 -13.86
N MET A 228 12.91 21.47 -12.61
CA MET A 228 13.95 22.26 -11.95
C MET A 228 15.07 21.40 -11.33
N GLY A 229 14.92 20.06 -11.34
CA GLY A 229 15.94 19.13 -10.86
C GLY A 229 16.11 19.11 -9.34
N TRP A 230 15.03 19.37 -8.58
CA TRP A 230 15.06 19.32 -7.12
C TRP A 230 15.32 17.89 -6.62
N LYS A 231 16.08 17.78 -5.52
CA LYS A 231 16.56 16.49 -4.99
C LYS A 231 16.07 16.17 -3.57
N PHE A 232 15.27 17.05 -2.97
CA PHE A 232 14.73 16.86 -1.62
C PHE A 232 13.72 15.72 -1.56
N PHE A 233 12.94 15.53 -2.63
CA PHE A 233 11.96 14.46 -2.76
C PHE A 233 12.14 13.70 -4.07
N ASP A 234 11.61 12.49 -4.13
CA ASP A 234 11.54 11.70 -5.36
C ASP A 234 10.31 12.12 -6.19
N HIS A 235 10.37 13.33 -6.74
CA HIS A 235 9.27 13.97 -7.45
C HIS A 235 8.72 13.12 -8.60
N ALA A 236 9.60 12.42 -9.33
CA ALA A 236 9.18 11.51 -10.39
C ALA A 236 8.43 10.28 -9.85
N ALA A 237 8.83 9.73 -8.70
CA ALA A 237 8.07 8.67 -8.03
C ALA A 237 6.68 9.16 -7.62
N HIS A 238 6.58 10.37 -7.06
CA HIS A 238 5.31 10.96 -6.64
C HIS A 238 4.36 11.16 -7.82
N LEU A 239 4.84 11.76 -8.92
CA LEU A 239 4.04 11.90 -10.15
C LEU A 239 3.62 10.56 -10.72
N GLY A 240 4.53 9.59 -10.78
CA GLY A 240 4.23 8.24 -11.26
C GLY A 240 3.12 7.56 -10.45
N GLY A 241 3.19 7.69 -9.13
CA GLY A 241 2.15 7.22 -8.22
C GLY A 241 0.83 7.95 -8.43
N ALA A 242 0.84 9.28 -8.43
CA ALA A 242 -0.36 10.10 -8.61
C ALA A 242 -1.07 9.80 -9.94
N ILE A 243 -0.33 9.74 -11.05
CA ILE A 243 -0.86 9.37 -12.36
C ILE A 243 -1.49 7.97 -12.34
N PHE A 244 -0.87 7.00 -11.67
CA PHE A 244 -1.45 5.67 -11.50
C PHE A 244 -2.74 5.71 -10.66
N GLY A 245 -2.81 6.52 -9.60
CA GLY A 245 -4.02 6.71 -8.81
C GLY A 245 -5.17 7.34 -9.61
N LEU A 246 -4.87 8.35 -10.43
CA LEU A 246 -5.84 8.95 -11.35
C LEU A 246 -6.31 7.93 -12.38
N PHE A 247 -5.39 7.18 -12.99
CA PHE A 247 -5.74 6.07 -13.88
C PHE A 247 -6.67 5.05 -13.19
N TRP A 248 -6.39 4.70 -11.94
CA TRP A 248 -7.23 3.78 -11.18
C TRP A 248 -8.64 4.33 -10.91
N THR A 249 -8.78 5.66 -10.76
CA THR A 249 -10.07 6.31 -10.58
C THR A 249 -11.00 6.07 -11.78
N TYR A 250 -10.47 6.17 -13.00
CA TYR A 250 -11.26 6.04 -14.23
C TYR A 250 -11.42 4.59 -14.71
N TYR A 251 -10.40 3.74 -14.53
CA TYR A 251 -10.35 2.39 -15.13
C TYR A 251 -10.31 1.25 -14.10
N GLY A 252 -10.10 1.58 -12.82
CA GLY A 252 -9.85 0.59 -11.77
C GLY A 252 -11.03 -0.36 -11.55
N ALA A 253 -12.27 0.12 -11.70
CA ALA A 253 -13.47 -0.72 -11.56
C ALA A 253 -13.50 -1.83 -12.62
N GLU A 254 -13.34 -1.50 -13.90
CA GLU A 254 -13.32 -2.50 -14.99
C GLU A 254 -12.17 -3.49 -14.82
N LEU A 255 -10.97 -2.99 -14.49
CA LEU A 255 -9.80 -3.83 -14.27
C LEU A 255 -9.97 -4.77 -13.08
N TRP A 256 -10.59 -4.30 -12.00
CA TRP A 256 -10.84 -5.11 -10.82
C TRP A 256 -11.85 -6.23 -11.09
N GLN A 257 -12.83 -6.03 -11.98
CA GLN A 257 -13.78 -7.07 -12.38
C GLN A 257 -13.10 -8.23 -13.16
N LYS A 258 -11.98 -7.97 -13.84
CA LYS A 258 -11.22 -9.01 -14.56
C LYS A 258 -10.61 -10.08 -13.63
N ARG A 259 -10.71 -9.92 -12.30
CA ARG A 259 -10.30 -10.93 -11.32
C ARG A 259 -11.30 -12.09 -11.17
N ILE A 260 -12.54 -11.94 -11.63
CA ILE A 260 -13.61 -12.94 -11.43
C ILE A 260 -13.22 -14.32 -11.98
N PRO A 261 -12.67 -14.48 -13.20
CA PRO A 261 -12.29 -15.81 -13.70
C PRO A 261 -11.26 -16.51 -12.81
N LEU A 262 -10.29 -15.75 -12.29
CA LEU A 262 -9.29 -16.27 -11.36
C LEU A 262 -9.92 -16.69 -10.03
N LEU A 263 -10.85 -15.88 -9.50
CA LEU A 263 -11.61 -16.18 -8.29
C LEU A 263 -12.39 -17.50 -8.44
N THR A 264 -13.07 -17.67 -9.58
CA THR A 264 -13.81 -18.90 -9.91
C THR A 264 -12.87 -20.10 -10.02
N MET A 265 -11.78 -19.98 -10.76
CA MET A 265 -10.79 -21.05 -10.90
C MET A 265 -10.21 -21.47 -9.54
N TYR A 266 -9.89 -20.50 -8.67
CA TYR A 266 -9.39 -20.79 -7.33
C TYR A 266 -10.47 -21.43 -6.44
N HIS A 267 -11.72 -20.98 -6.55
CA HIS A 267 -12.85 -21.58 -5.86
C HIS A 267 -13.04 -23.06 -6.22
N ASP A 268 -12.99 -23.37 -7.51
CA ASP A 268 -13.15 -24.74 -8.01
C ASP A 268 -11.99 -25.63 -7.56
N TRP A 269 -10.76 -25.13 -7.63
CA TRP A 269 -9.59 -25.83 -7.08
C TRP A 269 -9.67 -26.07 -5.57
N ARG A 270 -10.26 -25.14 -4.80
CA ARG A 270 -10.43 -25.33 -3.35
C ARG A 270 -11.53 -26.33 -3.00
N LYS A 271 -12.52 -26.55 -3.86
CA LYS A 271 -13.54 -27.59 -3.65
C LYS A 271 -13.01 -29.01 -3.83
N THR A 272 -11.96 -29.19 -4.64
CA THR A 272 -11.36 -30.50 -4.92
C THR A 272 -10.34 -30.95 -3.88
N LYS A 273 -10.13 -30.15 -2.82
CA LYS A 273 -9.27 -30.45 -1.67
C LYS A 273 -10.08 -30.51 -0.38
#